data_AF-A0A2D1U557-F1
#
_entry.id   AF-A0A2D1U557-F1
#
_cell.length_a   1.000
_cell.length_b   1.000
_cell.length_c   1.000
_cell.angle_alpha   90.00
_cell.angle_beta   90.00
_cell.angle_gamma   90.00
#
_symmetry.space_group_name_H-M   'P 1'
#
loop_
_entity.id
_entity.type
_entity.pdbx_description
1 polymer ?
#
loop_
_entity_poly.entity_id
_entity_poly.type
_entity_poly.pdbx_seq_one_letter_code
_entity_poly.pdbx_strand_id
1 'polypeptide(L)'
;MFASFLRIRRQPFKINPFWVFLFLFSNLLGTYNHILFSCIPISVFVGTLLWEGRYKSGQLNPLAVLLTINCVNLILVFSSMRYYLESMSSQIGYVILSALLLLVFTSKCYFLLIGKVRRFNLNIPKKMITVIFTLGISAFAIFHGIAFFQVLSGYKIILQIFSYECSTLTEIALSLVGCMVLACFLIQLAKDLKLEIIPVEIYWIICYFGIFCIYTISCSFRYYLSIYILIGLYIAYRISFRTQMASFFVASIAMGFIIMQFIWYDIFIVGNFPLKAVDFKIGNRQKETTAHFLPKQPVIDFLRTNKTGQIQYLIDEPYFVEQPILFYKTISPWDESKNKKIFLDYDHTSYKTGFLLYTQDD
;
A
#
# COMPACT_ATOMS: atom_id res chain seq x y z
N MET A 1 -2.64 11.88 3.96
CA MET A 1 -1.31 11.64 4.56
C MET A 1 -0.20 12.50 3.95
N PHE A 2 0.19 12.30 2.68
CA PHE A 2 1.36 12.97 2.08
C PHE A 2 1.24 14.51 1.98
N ALA A 3 0.07 15.05 1.59
CA ALA A 3 -0.16 16.50 1.55
C ALA A 3 -0.06 17.16 2.93
N SER A 4 -0.67 16.54 3.96
CA SER A 4 -0.56 16.97 5.36
C SER A 4 0.89 16.98 5.83
N PHE A 5 1.64 15.93 5.46
CA PHE A 5 3.03 15.74 5.78
C PHE A 5 3.94 16.81 5.15
N LEU A 6 3.80 17.09 3.84
CA LEU A 6 4.57 18.15 3.17
C LEU A 6 4.31 19.53 3.77
N ARG A 7 3.07 19.80 4.18
CA ARG A 7 2.69 21.09 4.76
C ARG A 7 3.25 21.27 6.17
N ILE A 8 3.22 20.21 6.99
CA ILE A 8 3.83 20.19 8.34
C ILE A 8 5.35 20.39 8.25
N ARG A 9 6.01 19.77 7.26
CA ARG A 9 7.45 19.97 7.03
C ARG A 9 7.78 21.41 6.61
N ARG A 10 7.00 22.02 5.70
CA ARG A 10 7.29 23.36 5.17
C ARG A 10 7.06 24.49 6.17
N GLN A 11 6.15 24.31 7.14
CA GLN A 11 5.79 25.34 8.12
C GLN A 11 5.59 24.77 9.53
N PRO A 12 6.65 24.25 10.17
CA PRO A 12 6.52 23.56 11.46
C PRO A 12 6.04 24.46 12.61
N PHE A 13 6.12 25.78 12.47
CA PHE A 13 5.70 26.76 13.49
C PHE A 13 4.36 27.45 13.19
N LYS A 14 3.74 27.17 12.02
CA LYS A 14 2.38 27.64 11.64
C LYS A 14 1.47 26.45 11.35
N ILE A 15 1.61 25.37 12.11
CA ILE A 15 0.87 24.14 11.87
C ILE A 15 -0.58 24.35 12.27
N ASN A 16 -1.48 24.32 11.29
CA ASN A 16 -2.91 24.28 11.55
C ASN A 16 -3.28 22.90 12.17
N PRO A 17 -3.97 22.87 13.33
CA PRO A 17 -4.41 21.63 14.01
C PRO A 17 -5.12 20.62 13.10
N PHE A 18 -5.83 21.12 12.08
CA PHE A 18 -6.50 20.28 11.09
C PHE A 18 -5.52 19.33 10.37
N TRP A 19 -4.32 19.78 10.01
CA TRP A 19 -3.35 18.94 9.30
C TRP A 19 -2.72 17.87 10.19
N VAL A 20 -2.54 18.18 11.48
CA VAL A 20 -2.08 17.23 12.51
C VAL A 20 -3.14 16.15 12.70
N PHE A 21 -4.41 16.57 12.90
CA PHE A 21 -5.53 15.66 13.02
C PHE A 21 -5.65 14.75 11.80
N LEU A 22 -5.64 15.33 10.58
CA LEU A 22 -5.76 14.56 9.34
C LEU A 22 -4.58 13.59 9.15
N PHE A 23 -3.37 13.97 9.55
CA PHE A 23 -2.21 13.09 9.53
C PHE A 23 -2.42 11.89 10.47
N LEU A 24 -2.72 12.14 11.75
CA LEU A 24 -2.93 11.09 12.75
C LEU A 24 -4.10 10.18 12.36
N PHE A 25 -5.24 10.76 11.98
CA PHE A 25 -6.43 10.03 11.55
C PHE A 25 -6.13 9.13 10.34
N SER A 26 -5.44 9.65 9.30
CA SER A 26 -5.11 8.84 8.12
C SER A 26 -4.16 7.68 8.42
N ASN A 27 -3.21 7.86 9.36
CA ASN A 27 -2.33 6.78 9.78
C ASN A 27 -3.08 5.71 10.59
N LEU A 28 -3.99 6.12 11.48
CA LEU A 28 -4.82 5.18 12.23
C LEU A 28 -5.73 4.38 11.29
N LEU A 29 -6.45 5.06 10.39
CA LEU A 29 -7.34 4.40 9.42
C LEU A 29 -6.58 3.42 8.52
N GLY A 30 -5.42 3.83 8.00
CA GLY A 30 -4.57 2.97 7.21
C GLY A 30 -4.13 1.74 8.01
N THR A 31 -3.58 1.95 9.21
CA THR A 31 -3.04 0.87 10.03
C THR A 31 -4.13 -0.10 10.53
N TYR A 32 -5.33 0.41 10.83
CA TYR A 32 -6.49 -0.40 11.18
C TYR A 32 -6.91 -1.32 10.02
N ASN A 33 -6.93 -0.80 8.79
CA ASN A 33 -7.22 -1.60 7.60
C ASN A 33 -6.13 -2.65 7.32
N HIS A 34 -4.86 -2.25 7.44
CA HIS A 34 -3.74 -3.16 7.24
C HIS A 34 -2.51 -2.71 8.03
N ILE A 35 -2.03 -3.56 8.94
CA ILE A 35 -0.89 -3.29 9.83
C ILE A 35 0.33 -2.74 9.09
N LEU A 36 0.64 -3.27 7.90
CA LEU A 36 1.77 -2.82 7.08
C LEU A 36 1.75 -1.32 6.72
N PHE A 37 0.60 -0.65 6.72
CA PHE A 37 0.58 0.80 6.49
C PHE A 37 1.29 1.59 7.60
N SER A 38 1.48 1.02 8.79
CA SER A 38 2.31 1.60 9.85
C SER A 38 3.80 1.68 9.50
N CYS A 39 4.27 0.90 8.50
CA CYS A 39 5.67 0.95 8.05
C CYS A 39 6.05 2.35 7.57
N ILE A 40 5.11 3.11 6.97
CA ILE A 40 5.34 4.48 6.51
C ILE A 40 5.65 5.42 7.69
N PRO A 41 4.75 5.65 8.67
CA PRO A 41 5.05 6.57 9.76
C PRO A 41 6.24 6.11 10.61
N ILE A 42 6.45 4.80 10.80
CA ILE A 42 7.59 4.30 11.58
C ILE A 42 8.91 4.53 10.84
N SER A 43 8.97 4.31 9.52
CA SER A 43 10.18 4.59 8.73
C SER A 43 10.50 6.07 8.65
N VAL A 44 9.49 6.92 8.53
CA VAL A 44 9.66 8.37 8.61
C VAL A 44 10.14 8.77 10.01
N PHE A 45 9.63 8.15 11.07
CA PHE A 45 10.05 8.41 12.45
C PHE A 45 11.52 8.07 12.67
N VAL A 46 11.90 6.81 12.37
CA VAL A 46 13.28 6.34 12.53
C VAL A 46 14.23 7.13 11.63
N GLY A 47 13.87 7.37 10.37
CA GLY A 47 14.69 8.15 9.45
C GLY A 47 14.87 9.60 9.90
N THR A 48 13.84 10.22 10.48
CA THR A 48 13.93 11.57 11.06
C THR A 48 14.86 11.60 12.27
N LEU A 49 14.76 10.63 13.18
CA LEU A 49 15.65 10.52 14.34
C LEU A 49 17.11 10.28 13.94
N LEU A 50 17.35 9.43 12.94
CA LEU A 50 18.69 9.17 12.40
C LEU A 50 19.30 10.42 11.77
N TRP A 51 18.51 11.16 10.99
CA TRP A 51 18.96 12.40 10.35
C TRP A 51 19.24 13.50 11.38
N GLU A 52 18.33 13.74 12.33
CA GLU A 52 18.54 14.71 13.40
C GLU A 52 19.69 14.33 14.34
N GLY A 53 19.83 13.04 14.67
CA GLY A 53 20.94 12.58 15.50
C GLY A 53 22.31 12.70 14.81
N ARG A 54 22.35 12.73 13.46
CA ARG A 54 23.57 12.92 12.68
C ARG A 54 23.95 14.38 12.49
N TYR A 55 22.98 15.22 12.15
CA TYR A 55 23.20 16.60 11.72
C TYR A 55 22.84 17.64 12.79
N LYS A 56 22.08 17.26 13.83
CA LYS A 56 21.72 18.07 15.00
C LYS A 56 21.10 19.43 14.64
N SER A 57 20.34 19.49 13.55
CA SER A 57 19.78 20.74 13.02
C SER A 57 18.65 21.28 13.91
N GLY A 58 17.88 20.37 14.52
CA GLY A 58 16.65 20.66 15.25
C GLY A 58 15.46 21.05 14.38
N GLN A 59 15.61 21.11 13.05
CA GLN A 59 14.56 21.55 12.13
C GLN A 59 13.37 20.58 12.07
N LEU A 60 13.62 19.29 12.30
CA LEU A 60 12.63 18.22 12.23
C LEU A 60 12.13 17.77 13.61
N ASN A 61 12.50 18.44 14.71
CA ASN A 61 11.99 18.09 16.05
C ASN A 61 10.46 18.11 16.11
N PRO A 62 9.76 19.13 15.55
CA PRO A 62 8.30 19.12 15.45
C PRO A 62 7.73 17.88 14.78
N LEU A 63 8.41 17.39 13.74
CA LEU A 63 7.99 16.19 13.02
C LEU A 63 8.24 14.93 13.85
N ALA A 64 9.40 14.83 14.51
CA ALA A 64 9.72 13.70 15.39
C ALA A 64 8.73 13.60 16.57
N VAL A 65 8.35 14.71 17.20
CA VAL A 65 7.33 14.73 18.27
C VAL A 65 5.98 14.27 17.76
N LEU A 66 5.54 14.77 16.59
CA LEU A 66 4.28 14.33 15.97
C LEU A 66 4.28 12.82 15.71
N LEU A 67 5.40 12.30 15.19
CA LEU A 67 5.56 10.89 14.88
C LEU A 67 5.66 10.02 16.14
N THR A 68 6.25 10.51 17.24
CA THR A 68 6.21 9.82 18.54
C THR A 68 4.78 9.66 19.02
N ILE A 69 3.99 10.74 18.96
CA ILE A 69 2.56 10.70 19.32
C ILE A 69 1.81 9.73 18.41
N ASN A 70 2.11 9.75 17.11
CA ASN A 70 1.52 8.80 16.17
C ASN A 70 1.89 7.35 16.52
N CYS A 71 3.13 7.06 16.89
CA CYS A 71 3.53 5.71 17.33
C CYS A 71 2.74 5.26 18.57
N VAL A 72 2.53 6.13 19.55
CA VAL A 72 1.68 5.84 20.71
C VAL A 72 0.24 5.53 20.26
N ASN A 73 -0.32 6.34 19.35
CA ASN A 73 -1.65 6.09 18.79
C ASN A 73 -1.74 4.73 18.08
N LEU A 74 -0.73 4.37 17.29
CA LEU A 74 -0.69 3.08 16.60
C LEU A 74 -0.62 1.92 17.58
N ILE A 75 0.21 2.01 18.63
CA ILE A 75 0.28 1.00 19.71
C ILE A 75 -1.10 0.83 20.37
N LEU A 76 -1.76 1.93 20.73
CA LEU A 76 -3.09 1.90 21.35
C LEU A 76 -4.14 1.27 20.42
N VAL A 77 -4.12 1.59 19.13
CA VAL A 77 -5.02 0.96 18.16
C VAL A 77 -4.77 -0.54 18.08
N PHE A 78 -3.52 -0.99 17.98
CA PHE A 78 -3.21 -2.43 17.96
C PHE A 78 -3.64 -3.14 19.23
N SER A 79 -3.36 -2.56 20.39
CA SER A 79 -3.84 -3.09 21.67
C SER A 79 -5.36 -3.18 21.66
N SER A 80 -6.07 -2.14 21.22
CA SER A 80 -7.53 -2.13 21.17
C SER A 80 -8.11 -3.18 20.22
N MET A 81 -7.56 -3.35 19.01
CA MET A 81 -8.05 -4.34 18.04
C MET A 81 -7.99 -5.76 18.59
N ARG A 82 -6.96 -6.07 19.38
CA ARG A 82 -6.84 -7.37 20.05
C ARG A 82 -7.96 -7.63 21.06
N TYR A 83 -8.41 -6.61 21.78
CA TYR A 83 -9.43 -6.75 22.83
C TYR A 83 -10.87 -6.61 22.32
N TYR A 84 -11.11 -5.86 21.24
CA TYR A 84 -12.47 -5.55 20.77
C TYR A 84 -13.03 -6.52 19.72
N LEU A 85 -12.24 -7.49 19.20
CA LEU A 85 -12.70 -8.44 18.18
C LEU A 85 -13.90 -9.31 18.61
N GLU A 86 -14.16 -9.44 19.92
CA GLU A 86 -15.19 -10.36 20.43
C GLU A 86 -16.58 -9.72 20.73
N SER A 87 -16.74 -8.38 20.73
CA SER A 87 -18.00 -7.72 21.15
C SER A 87 -18.58 -6.65 20.20
N MET A 88 -18.12 -6.59 18.94
CA MET A 88 -18.24 -5.38 18.10
C MET A 88 -19.65 -4.92 17.69
N SER A 89 -20.67 -5.77 17.65
CA SER A 89 -21.96 -5.38 17.04
C SER A 89 -22.74 -4.32 17.84
N SER A 90 -22.63 -4.31 19.17
CA SER A 90 -23.35 -3.35 20.04
C SER A 90 -22.48 -2.16 20.51
N GLN A 91 -21.17 -2.19 20.26
CA GLN A 91 -20.20 -1.25 20.85
C GLN A 91 -19.47 -0.36 19.83
N ILE A 92 -19.74 -0.52 18.52
CA ILE A 92 -19.08 0.24 17.45
C ILE A 92 -19.11 1.76 17.67
N GLY A 93 -20.23 2.32 18.13
CA GLY A 93 -20.36 3.75 18.41
C GLY A 93 -19.39 4.25 19.49
N TYR A 94 -19.21 3.47 20.55
CA TYR A 94 -18.27 3.79 21.64
C TYR A 94 -16.81 3.63 21.21
N VAL A 95 -16.51 2.66 20.35
CA VAL A 95 -15.17 2.48 19.78
C VAL A 95 -14.82 3.66 18.88
N ILE A 96 -15.74 4.10 18.01
CA ILE A 96 -15.53 5.28 17.15
C ILE A 96 -15.35 6.54 18.00
N LEU A 97 -16.21 6.76 19.01
CA LEU A 97 -16.14 7.92 19.88
C LEU A 97 -14.82 7.96 20.68
N SER A 98 -14.41 6.83 21.25
CA SER A 98 -13.16 6.74 22.01
C SER A 98 -11.93 6.97 21.12
N ALA A 99 -11.92 6.46 19.88
CA ALA A 99 -10.87 6.75 18.91
C ALA A 99 -10.81 8.23 18.53
N LEU A 100 -11.96 8.89 18.34
CA LEU A 100 -12.03 10.34 18.06
C LEU A 100 -11.54 11.18 19.25
N LEU A 101 -11.94 10.83 20.48
CA LEU A 101 -11.47 11.52 21.68
C LEU A 101 -9.97 11.34 21.88
N LEU A 102 -9.43 10.14 21.64
CA LEU A 102 -7.99 9.87 21.66
C LEU A 102 -7.25 10.71 20.62
N LEU A 103 -7.78 10.83 19.41
CA LEU A 103 -7.20 11.66 18.35
C LEU A 103 -7.17 13.14 18.70
N VAL A 104 -8.26 13.67 19.29
CA VAL A 104 -8.31 15.07 19.76
C VAL A 104 -7.33 15.27 20.91
N PHE A 105 -7.29 14.35 21.87
CA PHE A 105 -6.37 14.40 23.01
C PHE A 105 -4.92 14.39 22.55
N THR A 106 -4.54 13.44 21.69
CA THR A 106 -3.17 13.32 21.17
C THR A 106 -2.76 14.50 20.28
N SER A 107 -3.72 15.06 19.53
CA SER A 107 -3.49 16.33 18.81
C SER A 107 -3.22 17.49 19.78
N LYS A 108 -3.93 17.58 20.92
CA LYS A 108 -3.62 18.58 21.96
C LYS A 108 -2.25 18.34 22.61
N CYS A 109 -1.92 17.09 22.93
CA CYS A 109 -0.60 16.73 23.47
C CYS A 109 0.54 17.19 22.56
N TYR A 110 0.36 17.10 21.25
CA TYR A 110 1.34 17.60 20.28
C TYR A 110 1.65 19.09 20.48
N PHE A 111 0.63 19.94 20.55
CA PHE A 111 0.81 21.38 20.74
C PHE A 111 1.39 21.73 22.11
N LEU A 112 1.14 20.92 23.14
CA LEU A 112 1.77 21.09 24.46
C LEU A 112 3.25 20.69 24.47
N LEU A 113 3.63 19.67 23.69
CA LEU A 113 4.98 19.12 23.69
C LEU A 113 5.93 19.83 22.72
N ILE A 114 5.42 20.32 21.58
CA ILE A 114 6.25 20.98 20.56
C ILE A 114 6.99 22.21 21.09
N GLY A 115 6.36 22.97 21.99
CA GLY A 115 6.98 24.14 22.63
C GLY A 115 8.04 23.78 23.69
N LYS A 116 8.07 22.53 24.16
CA LYS A 116 8.98 22.05 25.21
C LYS A 116 10.21 21.33 24.65
N VAL A 117 10.07 20.66 23.50
CA VAL A 117 11.16 19.91 22.89
C VAL A 117 12.04 20.82 22.04
N ARG A 118 13.13 21.33 22.64
CA ARG A 118 14.07 22.21 21.94
C ARG A 118 14.97 21.47 20.95
N ARG A 119 15.63 20.37 21.36
CA ARG A 119 16.47 19.50 20.51
C ARG A 119 16.56 18.08 21.08
N PHE A 120 16.55 17.08 20.21
CA PHE A 120 16.95 15.71 20.58
C PHE A 120 18.47 15.65 20.70
N ASN A 121 18.97 15.23 21.87
CA ASN A 121 20.40 15.03 22.10
C ASN A 121 20.81 13.59 21.76
N LEU A 122 20.62 13.20 20.50
CA LEU A 122 21.12 11.93 19.99
C LEU A 122 22.41 12.19 19.21
N ASN A 123 23.44 11.40 19.47
CA ASN A 123 24.71 11.48 18.76
C ASN A 123 24.92 10.19 17.96
N ILE A 124 24.56 10.22 16.67
CA ILE A 124 24.55 9.01 15.84
C ILE A 124 25.74 9.04 14.88
N PRO A 125 26.73 8.15 15.06
CA PRO A 125 27.94 8.15 14.24
C PRO A 125 27.63 7.73 12.80
N LYS A 126 28.36 8.29 11.83
CA LYS A 126 28.21 7.96 10.40
C LYS A 126 28.30 6.45 10.14
N LYS A 127 29.21 5.74 10.82
CA LYS A 127 29.37 4.28 10.70
C LYS A 127 28.08 3.52 11.03
N MET A 128 27.35 3.92 12.08
CA MET A 128 26.09 3.28 12.45
C MET A 128 25.02 3.49 11.36
N ILE A 129 24.93 4.69 10.78
CA ILE A 129 24.01 4.98 9.68
C ILE A 129 24.34 4.13 8.46
N THR A 130 25.63 4.02 8.10
CA THR A 130 26.08 3.16 7.01
C THR A 130 25.69 1.70 7.25
N VAL A 131 25.91 1.16 8.46
CA VAL A 131 25.51 -0.21 8.79
C VAL A 131 24.00 -0.40 8.67
N ILE A 132 23.20 0.50 9.26
CA ILE A 132 21.73 0.43 9.18
C ILE A 132 21.26 0.48 7.73
N PHE A 133 21.83 1.38 6.93
CA PHE A 133 21.46 1.53 5.52
C PHE A 133 21.82 0.29 4.70
N THR A 134 23.04 -0.23 4.86
CA THR A 134 23.47 -1.44 4.16
C THR A 134 22.61 -2.64 4.55
N LEU A 135 22.33 -2.83 5.85
CA LEU A 135 21.48 -3.94 6.30
C LEU A 135 20.05 -3.81 5.76
N GLY A 136 19.45 -2.61 5.84
CA GLY A 136 18.09 -2.37 5.34
C GLY A 136 17.96 -2.58 3.83
N ILE A 137 18.88 -2.05 3.04
CA ILE A 137 18.90 -2.23 1.58
C ILE A 137 19.12 -3.70 1.22
N SER A 138 20.10 -4.36 1.85
CA SER A 138 20.40 -5.77 1.57
C SER A 138 19.25 -6.69 1.93
N ALA A 139 18.64 -6.50 3.10
CA ALA A 139 17.48 -7.28 3.51
C ALA A 139 16.33 -7.13 2.52
N PHE A 140 16.01 -5.89 2.12
CA PHE A 140 14.95 -5.64 1.16
C PHE A 140 15.26 -6.23 -0.22
N ALA A 141 16.50 -6.12 -0.69
CA ALA A 141 16.90 -6.72 -1.96
C ALA A 141 16.73 -8.25 -1.96
N ILE A 142 17.14 -8.92 -0.87
CA ILE A 142 17.06 -10.38 -0.72
C ILE A 142 15.60 -10.86 -0.64
N PHE A 143 14.78 -10.23 0.21
CA PHE A 143 13.43 -10.72 0.48
C PHE A 143 12.38 -10.19 -0.48
N HIS A 144 12.58 -9.00 -1.03
CA HIS A 144 11.54 -8.29 -1.78
C HIS A 144 11.99 -7.69 -3.12
N GLY A 145 13.28 -7.73 -3.46
CA GLY A 145 13.79 -7.07 -4.66
C GLY A 145 13.08 -7.52 -5.95
N ILE A 146 12.88 -8.83 -6.11
CA ILE A 146 12.20 -9.40 -7.27
C ILE A 146 10.72 -9.00 -7.29
N ALA A 147 10.00 -9.15 -6.17
CA ALA A 147 8.58 -8.80 -6.09
C ALA A 147 8.37 -7.29 -6.36
N PHE A 148 9.20 -6.46 -5.75
CA PHE A 148 9.17 -5.01 -5.95
C PHE A 148 9.40 -4.65 -7.42
N PHE A 149 10.35 -5.30 -8.10
CA PHE A 149 10.58 -5.08 -9.52
C PHE A 149 9.38 -5.50 -10.39
N GLN A 150 8.74 -6.62 -10.07
CA GLN A 150 7.53 -7.09 -10.75
C GLN A 150 6.35 -6.13 -10.58
N VAL A 151 6.22 -5.50 -9.40
CA VAL A 151 5.24 -4.44 -9.16
C VAL A 151 5.62 -3.18 -9.92
N LEU A 152 6.89 -2.76 -9.87
CA LEU A 152 7.40 -1.54 -10.50
C LEU A 152 7.20 -1.54 -12.02
N SER A 153 7.42 -2.69 -12.65
CA SER A 153 7.20 -2.90 -14.09
C SER A 153 5.72 -3.02 -14.47
N GLY A 154 4.84 -3.32 -13.52
CA GLY A 154 3.39 -3.30 -13.70
C GLY A 154 2.79 -4.55 -14.37
N TYR A 155 3.56 -5.38 -15.06
CA TYR A 155 3.01 -6.54 -15.79
C TYR A 155 2.30 -7.54 -14.86
N LYS A 156 2.82 -7.77 -13.65
CA LYS A 156 2.15 -8.62 -12.66
C LYS A 156 0.95 -7.97 -11.99
N ILE A 157 0.89 -6.64 -11.93
CA ILE A 157 -0.30 -5.92 -11.46
C ILE A 157 -1.45 -6.13 -12.45
N ILE A 158 -1.15 -6.03 -13.74
CA ILE A 158 -2.12 -6.25 -14.81
C ILE A 158 -2.68 -7.67 -14.76
N LEU A 159 -1.78 -8.66 -14.62
CA LEU A 159 -2.19 -10.05 -14.41
C LEU A 159 -3.09 -10.18 -13.17
N GLN A 160 -2.69 -9.61 -12.04
CA GLN A 160 -3.43 -9.75 -10.77
C GLN A 160 -4.86 -9.17 -10.86
N ILE A 161 -4.98 -7.95 -11.36
CA ILE A 161 -6.24 -7.19 -11.30
C ILE A 161 -7.19 -7.62 -12.41
N PHE A 162 -6.67 -7.92 -13.61
CA PHE A 162 -7.50 -8.16 -14.79
C PHE A 162 -7.47 -9.61 -15.28
N SER A 163 -6.74 -10.52 -14.63
CA SER A 163 -6.45 -11.86 -15.16
C SER A 163 -5.83 -11.83 -16.57
N TYR A 164 -5.22 -10.70 -16.96
CA TYR A 164 -4.69 -10.52 -18.31
C TYR A 164 -3.24 -11.00 -18.39
N GLU A 165 -3.05 -12.13 -19.08
CA GLU A 165 -1.74 -12.71 -19.37
C GLU A 165 -1.08 -11.92 -20.52
N CYS A 166 -0.13 -11.05 -20.17
CA CYS A 166 0.60 -10.24 -21.16
C CYS A 166 1.40 -11.13 -22.12
N SER A 167 1.48 -10.73 -23.39
CA SER A 167 2.42 -11.35 -24.32
C SER A 167 3.87 -11.16 -23.82
N THR A 168 4.76 -12.10 -24.16
CA THR A 168 6.18 -12.01 -23.76
C THR A 168 6.82 -10.69 -24.21
N LEU A 169 6.46 -10.17 -25.39
CA LEU A 169 6.96 -8.90 -25.88
C LEU A 169 6.50 -7.74 -25.00
N THR A 170 5.23 -7.73 -24.60
CA THR A 170 4.65 -6.72 -23.70
C THR A 170 5.30 -6.80 -22.32
N GLU A 171 5.53 -8.00 -21.78
CA GLU A 171 6.22 -8.20 -20.51
C GLU A 171 7.66 -7.66 -20.54
N ILE A 172 8.40 -7.91 -21.63
CA ILE A 172 9.75 -7.38 -21.84
C ILE A 172 9.70 -5.84 -21.90
N ALA A 173 8.77 -5.27 -22.68
CA ALA A 173 8.64 -3.82 -22.81
C ALA A 173 8.33 -3.14 -21.47
N LEU A 174 7.39 -3.69 -20.69
CA LEU A 174 7.07 -3.22 -19.35
C LEU A 174 8.23 -3.38 -18.37
N SER A 175 8.96 -4.50 -18.45
CA SER A 175 10.17 -4.74 -17.64
C SER A 175 11.27 -3.74 -17.96
N LEU A 176 11.46 -3.38 -19.23
CA LEU A 176 12.40 -2.34 -19.66
C LEU A 176 12.03 -0.99 -19.05
N VAL A 177 10.75 -0.59 -19.09
CA VAL A 177 10.27 0.62 -18.42
C VAL A 177 10.56 0.58 -16.92
N GLY A 178 10.29 -0.54 -16.25
CA GLY A 178 10.62 -0.76 -14.85
C GLY A 178 12.12 -0.61 -14.55
N CYS A 179 12.98 -1.18 -15.39
CA CYS A 179 14.44 -1.04 -15.29
C CYS A 179 14.88 0.42 -15.43
N MET A 180 14.30 1.18 -16.37
CA MET A 180 14.63 2.58 -16.58
C MET A 180 14.25 3.45 -15.37
N VAL A 181 13.06 3.24 -14.81
CA VAL A 181 12.62 3.92 -13.58
C VAL A 181 13.52 3.56 -12.39
N LEU A 182 13.84 2.27 -12.23
CA LEU A 182 14.73 1.80 -11.16
C LEU A 182 16.15 2.38 -11.31
N ALA A 183 16.68 2.43 -12.53
CA ALA A 183 17.98 3.02 -12.80
C ALA A 183 17.99 4.52 -12.45
N CYS A 184 16.94 5.27 -12.82
CA CYS A 184 16.79 6.66 -12.41
C CYS A 184 16.83 6.82 -10.89
N PHE A 185 16.07 5.97 -10.18
CA PHE A 185 16.05 5.95 -8.72
C PHE A 185 17.45 5.71 -8.14
N LEU A 186 18.11 4.63 -8.56
CA LEU A 186 19.42 4.23 -8.03
C LEU A 186 20.52 5.26 -8.32
N ILE A 187 20.52 5.87 -9.51
CA ILE A 187 21.47 6.93 -9.87
C ILE A 187 21.27 8.17 -8.99
N GLN A 188 20.02 8.61 -8.78
CA GLN A 188 19.75 9.76 -7.92
C GLN A 188 20.08 9.46 -6.46
N LEU A 189 19.73 8.27 -5.98
CA LEU A 189 20.06 7.78 -4.64
C LEU A 189 21.58 7.78 -4.41
N ALA A 190 22.35 7.24 -5.35
CA ALA A 190 23.81 7.20 -5.26
C ALA A 190 24.43 8.60 -5.28
N LYS A 191 23.90 9.53 -6.07
CA LYS A 191 24.34 10.93 -6.06
C LYS A 191 24.05 11.61 -4.73
N ASP A 192 22.88 11.38 -4.14
CA ASP A 192 22.48 11.99 -2.87
C ASP A 192 23.22 11.42 -1.66
N LEU A 193 23.55 10.13 -1.66
CA LEU A 193 24.34 9.49 -0.60
C LEU A 193 25.78 10.00 -0.52
N LYS A 194 26.29 10.60 -1.60
CA LYS A 194 27.62 11.23 -1.65
C LYS A 194 27.64 12.66 -1.11
N LEU A 195 26.49 13.27 -0.86
CA LEU A 195 26.41 14.62 -0.30
C LEU A 195 26.89 14.63 1.16
N GLU A 196 27.48 15.74 1.58
CA GLU A 196 27.86 15.92 2.99
C GLU A 196 26.65 15.89 3.91
N ILE A 197 25.58 16.59 3.49
CA ILE A 197 24.26 16.56 4.11
C ILE A 197 23.35 15.72 3.21
N ILE A 198 23.16 14.47 3.60
CA ILE A 198 22.27 13.54 2.91
C ILE A 198 20.83 14.03 3.14
N PRO A 199 20.00 14.11 2.10
CA PRO A 199 18.62 14.54 2.26
C PRO A 199 17.78 13.60 3.13
N VAL A 200 16.89 14.16 3.93
CA VAL A 200 16.06 13.39 4.87
C VAL A 200 15.18 12.34 4.17
N GLU A 201 14.77 12.59 2.92
CA GLU A 201 13.92 11.65 2.17
C GLU A 201 14.64 10.30 1.94
N ILE A 202 15.97 10.33 1.81
CA ILE A 202 16.80 9.13 1.67
C ILE A 202 16.76 8.28 2.94
N TYR A 203 16.82 8.94 4.10
CA TYR A 203 16.66 8.24 5.38
C TYR A 203 15.29 7.58 5.47
N TRP A 204 14.22 8.27 5.08
CA TRP A 204 12.88 7.68 5.11
C TRP A 204 12.76 6.47 4.19
N ILE A 205 13.23 6.55 2.94
CA ILE A 205 13.15 5.45 1.97
C ILE A 205 13.98 4.25 2.45
N ILE A 206 15.23 4.47 2.88
CA ILE A 206 16.10 3.36 3.32
C ILE A 206 15.60 2.75 4.63
N CYS A 207 15.11 3.56 5.58
CA CYS A 207 14.48 3.02 6.78
C CYS A 207 13.21 2.23 6.44
N TYR A 208 12.45 2.63 5.42
CA TYR A 208 11.30 1.87 4.95
C TYR A 208 11.72 0.48 4.47
N PHE A 209 12.78 0.37 3.66
CA PHE A 209 13.31 -0.93 3.23
C PHE A 209 13.57 -1.87 4.42
N GLY A 210 14.25 -1.38 5.46
CA GLY A 210 14.56 -2.18 6.65
C GLY A 210 13.33 -2.52 7.50
N ILE A 211 12.49 -1.53 7.81
CA ILE A 211 11.30 -1.74 8.66
C ILE A 211 10.28 -2.65 7.97
N PHE A 212 10.11 -2.52 6.66
CA PHE A 212 9.21 -3.37 5.89
C PHE A 212 9.58 -4.86 6.02
N CYS A 213 10.88 -5.19 5.95
CA CYS A 213 11.38 -6.55 6.17
C CYS A 213 11.19 -7.08 7.60
N ILE A 214 11.08 -6.20 8.60
CA ILE A 214 10.76 -6.61 9.98
C ILE A 214 9.29 -7.03 10.08
N TYR A 215 8.40 -6.32 9.39
CA TYR A 215 6.98 -6.60 9.43
C TYR A 215 6.60 -7.87 8.66
N THR A 216 7.24 -8.11 7.51
CA THR A 216 6.91 -9.28 6.70
C THR A 216 8.07 -9.68 5.81
N ILE A 217 8.19 -10.99 5.60
CA ILE A 217 8.99 -11.58 4.52
C ILE A 217 8.10 -12.02 3.35
N SER A 218 6.77 -11.98 3.53
CA SER A 218 5.80 -12.31 2.51
C SER A 218 5.72 -11.21 1.45
N CYS A 219 5.62 -11.62 0.20
CA CYS A 219 5.49 -10.76 -0.96
C CYS A 219 4.02 -10.71 -1.41
N SER A 220 3.37 -9.56 -1.29
CA SER A 220 2.06 -9.30 -1.88
C SER A 220 2.05 -7.93 -2.53
N PHE A 221 1.36 -7.78 -3.67
CA PHE A 221 1.37 -6.56 -4.48
C PHE A 221 1.01 -5.31 -3.69
N ARG A 222 -0.04 -5.42 -2.86
CA ARG A 222 -0.54 -4.32 -2.02
C ARG A 222 0.52 -3.74 -1.08
N TYR A 223 1.54 -4.53 -0.74
CA TYR A 223 2.60 -4.11 0.17
C TYR A 223 3.59 -3.13 -0.46
N TYR A 224 3.69 -3.15 -1.79
CA TYR A 224 4.67 -2.36 -2.55
C TYR A 224 4.13 -1.02 -3.04
N LEU A 225 2.82 -0.78 -2.95
CA LEU A 225 2.19 0.46 -3.39
C LEU A 225 2.77 1.69 -2.68
N SER A 226 2.94 1.59 -1.35
CA SER A 226 3.46 2.68 -0.52
C SER A 226 4.88 3.08 -0.92
N ILE A 227 5.74 2.10 -1.16
CA ILE A 227 7.14 2.35 -1.51
C ILE A 227 7.30 2.84 -2.95
N TYR A 228 6.44 2.35 -3.86
CA TYR A 228 6.35 2.88 -5.23
C TYR A 228 6.02 4.38 -5.22
N ILE A 229 5.03 4.80 -4.43
CA ILE A 229 4.65 6.22 -4.29
C ILE A 229 5.81 7.04 -3.72
N LEU A 230 6.48 6.55 -2.66
CA LEU A 230 7.62 7.26 -2.06
C LEU A 230 8.77 7.45 -3.05
N ILE A 231 9.13 6.40 -3.81
CA ILE A 231 10.17 6.44 -4.83
C ILE A 231 9.78 7.41 -5.96
N GLY A 232 8.54 7.34 -6.46
CA GLY A 232 8.06 8.23 -7.51
C GLY A 232 8.13 9.71 -7.12
N LEU A 233 7.68 10.03 -5.91
CA LEU A 233 7.74 11.39 -5.36
C LEU A 233 9.18 11.88 -5.17
N TYR A 234 10.07 11.01 -4.69
CA TYR A 234 11.49 11.31 -4.54
C TYR A 234 12.15 11.60 -5.90
N ILE A 235 11.92 10.75 -6.90
CA ILE A 235 12.47 10.94 -8.25
C ILE A 235 11.93 12.25 -8.85
N ALA A 236 10.62 12.47 -8.80
CA ALA A 236 9.98 13.68 -9.32
C ALA A 236 10.59 14.95 -8.69
N TYR A 237 10.77 14.95 -7.37
CA TYR A 237 11.42 16.05 -6.66
C TYR A 237 12.87 16.24 -7.12
N ARG A 238 13.67 15.18 -7.24
CA ARG A 238 15.10 15.31 -7.63
C ARG A 238 15.31 15.71 -9.07
N ILE A 239 14.46 15.24 -9.96
CA ILE A 239 14.50 15.61 -11.38
C ILE A 239 14.26 17.12 -11.56
N SER A 240 13.45 17.75 -10.70
CA SER A 240 13.23 19.21 -10.75
C SER A 240 14.51 20.04 -10.50
N PHE A 241 15.52 19.47 -9.82
CA PHE A 241 16.82 20.13 -9.61
C PHE A 241 17.93 19.61 -10.53
N ARG A 242 17.84 18.36 -10.99
CA ARG A 242 18.85 17.69 -11.80
C ARG A 242 18.24 17.17 -13.10
N THR A 243 18.08 18.07 -14.06
CA THR A 243 17.33 17.85 -15.31
C THR A 243 17.98 16.85 -16.27
N GLN A 244 19.24 16.48 -16.07
CA GLN A 244 19.96 15.52 -16.93
C GLN A 244 19.24 14.18 -17.10
N MET A 245 18.52 13.72 -16.08
CA MET A 245 17.74 12.46 -16.12
C MET A 245 16.25 12.68 -16.39
N ALA A 246 15.81 13.94 -16.53
CA ALA A 246 14.40 14.29 -16.67
C ALA A 246 13.81 13.71 -17.95
N SER A 247 14.46 13.97 -19.08
CA SER A 247 14.03 13.51 -20.40
C SER A 247 13.91 11.99 -20.44
N PHE A 248 14.92 11.29 -19.91
CA PHE A 248 14.93 9.83 -19.85
C PHE A 248 13.79 9.27 -18.98
N PHE A 249 13.57 9.84 -17.79
CA PHE A 249 12.46 9.42 -16.91
C PHE A 249 11.09 9.71 -17.53
N VAL A 250 10.90 10.89 -18.12
CA VAL A 250 9.66 11.27 -18.79
C VAL A 250 9.40 10.36 -19.99
N ALA A 251 10.42 10.07 -20.79
CA ALA A 251 10.31 9.14 -21.91
C ALA A 251 9.94 7.73 -21.43
N SER A 252 10.52 7.28 -20.31
CA SER A 252 10.19 5.97 -19.71
C SER A 252 8.73 5.90 -19.28
N ILE A 253 8.24 6.93 -18.59
CA ILE A 253 6.83 7.01 -18.18
C ILE A 253 5.91 7.11 -19.40
N ALA A 254 6.26 7.92 -20.40
CA ALA A 254 5.47 8.06 -21.62
C ALA A 254 5.36 6.74 -22.36
N MET A 255 6.47 5.99 -22.48
CA MET A 255 6.47 4.65 -23.05
C MET A 255 5.58 3.69 -22.25
N GLY A 256 5.73 3.67 -20.93
CA GLY A 256 4.88 2.87 -20.05
C GLY A 256 3.40 3.21 -20.21
N PHE A 257 3.06 4.50 -20.29
CA PHE A 257 1.71 4.98 -20.51
C PHE A 257 1.15 4.48 -21.85
N ILE A 258 1.91 4.61 -22.94
CA ILE A 258 1.49 4.12 -24.26
C ILE A 258 1.21 2.61 -24.22
N ILE A 259 2.12 1.82 -23.64
CA ILE A 259 1.94 0.36 -23.52
C ILE A 259 0.68 0.04 -22.69
N MET A 260 0.47 0.74 -21.57
CA MET A 260 -0.71 0.56 -20.73
C MET A 260 -2.01 0.90 -21.47
N GLN A 261 -2.02 1.90 -22.34
CA GLN A 261 -3.20 2.24 -23.14
C GLN A 261 -3.54 1.14 -24.15
N PHE A 262 -2.55 0.51 -24.79
CA PHE A 262 -2.80 -0.64 -25.65
C PHE A 262 -3.38 -1.82 -24.87
N ILE A 263 -2.83 -2.12 -23.69
CA ILE A 263 -3.36 -3.18 -22.82
C ILE A 263 -4.80 -2.88 -22.39
N TRP A 264 -5.10 -1.63 -22.02
CA TRP A 264 -6.46 -1.23 -21.65
C TRP A 264 -7.43 -1.30 -22.82
N TYR A 265 -6.99 -0.94 -24.03
CA TYR A 265 -7.79 -1.11 -25.23
C TYR A 265 -8.14 -2.59 -25.46
N ASP A 266 -7.17 -3.49 -25.32
CA ASP A 266 -7.41 -4.93 -25.46
C ASP A 266 -8.38 -5.46 -24.40
N ILE A 267 -8.21 -5.02 -23.15
CA ILE A 267 -9.05 -5.47 -22.02
C ILE A 267 -10.48 -4.96 -22.15
N PHE A 268 -10.68 -3.65 -22.36
CA PHE A 268 -11.99 -3.03 -22.23
C PHE A 268 -12.74 -2.85 -23.55
N ILE A 269 -12.04 -2.76 -24.68
CA ILE A 269 -12.67 -2.51 -25.99
C ILE A 269 -12.74 -3.78 -26.82
N VAL A 270 -11.63 -4.52 -26.93
CA VAL A 270 -11.63 -5.78 -27.69
C VAL A 270 -12.36 -6.88 -26.92
N GLY A 271 -12.13 -7.00 -25.60
CA GLY A 271 -12.90 -7.85 -24.70
C GLY A 271 -12.80 -9.36 -24.97
N ASN A 272 -11.93 -9.79 -25.89
CA ASN A 272 -11.82 -11.19 -26.33
C ASN A 272 -10.83 -12.00 -25.48
N PHE A 273 -10.37 -11.48 -24.34
CA PHE A 273 -9.42 -12.20 -23.51
C PHE A 273 -10.16 -13.09 -22.50
N PRO A 274 -9.64 -14.30 -22.25
CA PRO A 274 -10.25 -15.24 -21.31
C PRO A 274 -10.26 -14.73 -19.86
N LEU A 275 -11.44 -14.59 -19.26
CA LEU A 275 -11.61 -14.33 -17.83
C LEU A 275 -11.61 -15.65 -17.05
N LYS A 276 -10.47 -15.98 -16.44
CA LYS A 276 -10.29 -17.14 -15.54
C LYS A 276 -9.58 -16.73 -14.24
N ALA A 277 -9.75 -17.54 -13.19
CA ALA A 277 -8.91 -17.44 -12.01
C ALA A 277 -7.52 -18.02 -12.31
N VAL A 278 -6.47 -17.20 -12.16
CA VAL A 278 -5.09 -17.59 -12.42
C VAL A 278 -4.30 -17.53 -11.13
N ASP A 279 -3.66 -18.63 -10.78
CA ASP A 279 -2.66 -18.66 -9.74
C ASP A 279 -1.29 -18.38 -10.34
N PHE A 280 -0.57 -17.44 -9.72
CA PHE A 280 0.73 -17.03 -10.20
C PHE A 280 1.67 -16.75 -9.04
N LYS A 281 2.97 -16.65 -9.37
CA LYS A 281 4.02 -16.44 -8.38
C LYS A 281 4.54 -15.01 -8.42
N ILE A 282 4.76 -14.44 -7.24
CA ILE A 282 5.43 -13.15 -7.04
C ILE A 282 6.70 -13.35 -6.19
N GLY A 283 7.76 -12.59 -6.52
CA GLY A 283 8.99 -12.54 -5.74
C GLY A 283 9.62 -13.91 -5.48
N ASN A 284 9.80 -14.22 -4.20
CA ASN A 284 10.37 -15.48 -3.71
C ASN A 284 9.37 -16.65 -3.80
N ARG A 285 8.71 -16.79 -4.95
CA ARG A 285 7.76 -17.86 -5.30
C ARG A 285 6.50 -17.92 -4.43
N GLN A 286 6.14 -16.82 -3.78
CA GLN A 286 4.86 -16.73 -3.08
C GLN A 286 3.71 -16.82 -4.09
N LYS A 287 2.73 -17.67 -3.80
CA LYS A 287 1.52 -17.80 -4.63
C LYS A 287 0.57 -16.64 -4.32
N GLU A 288 0.02 -16.07 -5.39
CA GLU A 288 -1.03 -15.06 -5.40
C GLU A 288 -2.07 -15.51 -6.45
N THR A 289 -3.31 -15.05 -6.30
CA THR A 289 -4.40 -15.42 -7.21
C THR A 289 -5.10 -14.19 -7.76
N THR A 290 -5.55 -14.27 -9.02
CA THR A 290 -6.37 -13.23 -9.65
C THR A 290 -7.84 -13.33 -9.23
N ALA A 291 -8.24 -14.46 -8.63
CA ALA A 291 -9.62 -14.78 -8.30
C ALA A 291 -10.33 -13.70 -7.45
N HIS A 292 -9.56 -13.04 -6.57
CA HIS A 292 -10.05 -11.97 -5.71
C HIS A 292 -10.57 -10.76 -6.49
N PHE A 293 -10.02 -10.50 -7.67
CA PHE A 293 -10.33 -9.35 -8.51
C PHE A 293 -11.30 -9.65 -9.67
N LEU A 294 -11.74 -10.89 -9.81
CA LEU A 294 -12.71 -11.26 -10.85
C LEU A 294 -14.00 -10.42 -10.75
N PRO A 295 -14.61 -10.05 -11.89
CA PRO A 295 -15.85 -9.28 -11.89
C PRO A 295 -16.96 -10.08 -11.20
N LYS A 296 -17.60 -9.50 -10.17
CA LYS A 296 -18.62 -10.21 -9.38
C LYS A 296 -20.03 -10.15 -10.01
N GLN A 297 -20.23 -9.32 -11.04
CA GLN A 297 -21.52 -9.15 -11.71
C GLN A 297 -22.16 -10.46 -12.21
N PRO A 298 -21.42 -11.39 -12.86
CA PRO A 298 -22.00 -12.66 -13.30
C PRO A 298 -22.59 -13.50 -12.15
N VAL A 299 -21.95 -13.46 -10.98
CA VAL A 299 -22.47 -14.12 -9.78
C VAL A 299 -23.77 -13.46 -9.33
N ILE A 300 -23.78 -12.12 -9.25
CA ILE A 300 -24.98 -11.36 -8.85
C ILE A 300 -26.16 -11.64 -9.79
N ASP A 301 -25.92 -11.62 -11.10
CA ASP A 301 -26.95 -11.88 -12.11
C ASP A 301 -27.50 -13.31 -11.99
N PHE A 302 -26.62 -14.29 -11.73
CA PHE A 302 -27.02 -15.67 -11.51
C PHE A 302 -27.88 -15.83 -10.24
N LEU A 303 -27.48 -15.21 -9.12
CA LEU A 303 -28.24 -15.24 -7.86
C LEU A 303 -29.63 -14.61 -8.03
N ARG A 304 -29.72 -13.47 -8.73
CA ARG A 304 -30.97 -12.77 -9.03
C ARG A 304 -31.89 -13.59 -9.92
N THR A 305 -31.34 -14.16 -10.99
CA THR A 305 -32.10 -14.97 -11.95
C THR A 305 -32.66 -16.22 -11.27
N ASN A 306 -31.88 -16.88 -10.41
CA ASN A 306 -32.28 -18.10 -9.73
C ASN A 306 -33.05 -17.88 -8.42
N LYS A 307 -33.20 -16.63 -7.98
CA LYS A 307 -33.88 -16.23 -6.73
C LYS A 307 -33.36 -16.97 -5.52
N THR A 308 -32.08 -16.81 -5.19
CA THR A 308 -31.49 -17.48 -4.02
C THR A 308 -30.58 -16.56 -3.23
N GLY A 309 -30.66 -16.72 -1.91
CA GLY A 309 -29.81 -16.07 -0.93
C GLY A 309 -28.89 -17.02 -0.17
N GLN A 310 -28.96 -18.33 -0.43
CA GLN A 310 -28.14 -19.32 0.24
C GLN A 310 -27.01 -19.78 -0.67
N ILE A 311 -25.80 -19.34 -0.35
CA ILE A 311 -24.58 -19.64 -1.11
C ILE A 311 -23.71 -20.56 -0.27
N GLN A 312 -23.36 -21.72 -0.82
CA GLN A 312 -22.29 -22.55 -0.34
C GLN A 312 -21.02 -22.21 -1.10
N TYR A 313 -20.10 -21.54 -0.41
CA TYR A 313 -18.77 -21.27 -0.94
C TYR A 313 -17.93 -22.53 -0.83
N LEU A 314 -17.39 -23.01 -1.95
CA LEU A 314 -16.40 -24.08 -2.00
C LEU A 314 -14.96 -23.53 -2.05
N ILE A 315 -14.83 -22.22 -1.90
CA ILE A 315 -13.59 -21.44 -1.99
C ILE A 315 -13.00 -21.26 -0.59
N ASP A 316 -11.66 -21.31 -0.49
CA ASP A 316 -10.92 -21.12 0.77
C ASP A 316 -11.09 -19.74 1.41
N GLU A 317 -11.22 -18.68 0.59
CA GLU A 317 -11.37 -17.28 1.04
C GLU A 317 -12.68 -16.65 0.55
N PRO A 318 -13.85 -17.02 1.14
CA PRO A 318 -15.16 -16.56 0.69
C PRO A 318 -15.35 -15.05 0.84
N TYR A 319 -14.61 -14.41 1.75
CA TYR A 319 -14.66 -12.98 2.03
C TYR A 319 -14.60 -12.10 0.77
N PHE A 320 -13.75 -12.44 -0.21
CA PHE A 320 -13.55 -11.65 -1.44
C PHE A 320 -14.73 -11.72 -2.43
N VAL A 321 -15.64 -12.68 -2.24
CA VAL A 321 -16.84 -12.86 -3.05
C VAL A 321 -18.07 -12.43 -2.26
N GLU A 322 -18.16 -12.84 -1.00
CA GLU A 322 -19.28 -12.60 -0.10
C GLU A 322 -19.51 -11.11 0.18
N GLN A 323 -18.47 -10.36 0.54
CA GLN A 323 -18.62 -8.93 0.89
C GLN A 323 -19.20 -8.09 -0.25
N PRO A 324 -18.71 -8.21 -1.51
CA PRO A 324 -19.38 -7.59 -2.65
C PRO A 324 -20.85 -8.00 -2.80
N ILE A 325 -21.18 -9.28 -2.63
CA ILE A 325 -22.57 -9.76 -2.75
C ILE A 325 -23.48 -9.10 -1.69
N LEU A 326 -23.03 -9.06 -0.43
CA LEU A 326 -23.75 -8.41 0.66
C LEU A 326 -23.95 -6.91 0.39
N PHE A 327 -22.93 -6.25 -0.16
CA PHE A 327 -23.02 -4.85 -0.57
C PHE A 327 -24.08 -4.64 -1.66
N TYR A 328 -24.05 -5.43 -2.74
CA TYR A 328 -25.06 -5.34 -3.81
C TYR A 328 -26.47 -5.64 -3.32
N LYS A 329 -26.63 -6.62 -2.41
CA LYS A 329 -27.92 -6.95 -1.79
C LYS A 329 -28.47 -5.79 -0.95
N THR A 330 -27.61 -5.03 -0.30
CA THR A 330 -28.01 -3.87 0.52
C THR A 330 -28.56 -2.73 -0.36
N ILE A 331 -27.97 -2.51 -1.53
CA ILE A 331 -28.34 -1.41 -2.44
C ILE A 331 -29.51 -1.80 -3.35
N SER A 332 -29.52 -3.05 -3.83
CA SER A 332 -30.49 -3.56 -4.79
C SER A 332 -30.88 -4.99 -4.40
N PRO A 333 -31.76 -5.16 -3.40
CA PRO A 333 -32.22 -6.46 -2.95
C PRO A 333 -33.00 -7.19 -4.06
N TRP A 334 -33.02 -8.52 -4.01
CA TRP A 334 -33.79 -9.38 -4.91
C TRP A 334 -34.57 -10.43 -4.12
N ASP A 335 -35.57 -11.04 -4.75
CA ASP A 335 -36.38 -12.10 -4.15
C ASP A 335 -35.53 -13.37 -3.93
N GLU A 336 -35.66 -13.98 -2.74
CA GLU A 336 -34.90 -15.18 -2.37
C GLU A 336 -35.83 -16.32 -1.97
N SER A 337 -35.67 -17.46 -2.62
CA SER A 337 -36.23 -18.74 -2.19
C SER A 337 -35.33 -19.36 -1.12
N LYS A 338 -35.94 -19.78 0.00
CA LYS A 338 -35.23 -20.45 1.10
C LYS A 338 -34.80 -21.89 0.77
N ASN A 339 -35.36 -22.48 -0.28
CA ASN A 339 -35.13 -23.89 -0.63
C ASN A 339 -34.06 -24.06 -1.71
N LYS A 340 -33.60 -22.97 -2.34
CA LYS A 340 -32.60 -23.05 -3.41
C LYS A 340 -31.23 -22.72 -2.86
N LYS A 341 -30.32 -23.69 -2.93
CA LYS A 341 -28.92 -23.51 -2.60
C LYS A 341 -28.08 -23.44 -3.87
N ILE A 342 -27.08 -22.56 -3.89
CA ILE A 342 -26.07 -22.52 -4.95
C ILE A 342 -24.73 -22.89 -4.38
N PHE A 343 -23.96 -23.61 -5.19
CA PHE A 343 -22.53 -23.78 -4.97
C PHE A 343 -21.76 -22.80 -5.84
N LEU A 344 -20.78 -22.15 -5.21
CA LEU A 344 -19.93 -21.16 -5.86
C LEU A 344 -18.47 -21.58 -5.66
N ASP A 345 -17.78 -21.74 -6.79
CA ASP A 345 -16.34 -21.97 -6.86
C ASP A 345 -15.67 -21.08 -7.93
N TYR A 346 -14.35 -20.95 -7.89
CA TYR A 346 -13.59 -20.27 -8.94
C TYR A 346 -13.38 -21.18 -10.14
N ASP A 347 -13.60 -20.65 -11.34
CA ASP A 347 -13.30 -21.36 -12.58
C ASP A 347 -11.85 -21.10 -12.99
N HIS A 348 -11.00 -22.10 -12.76
CA HIS A 348 -9.60 -22.11 -13.20
C HIS A 348 -9.43 -22.65 -14.63
N THR A 349 -10.50 -23.18 -15.24
CA THR A 349 -10.44 -23.99 -16.47
C THR A 349 -11.14 -23.36 -17.65
N SER A 350 -12.34 -22.79 -17.47
CA SER A 350 -13.16 -22.24 -18.54
C SER A 350 -13.11 -20.71 -18.57
N TYR A 351 -13.21 -20.18 -19.79
CA TYR A 351 -12.87 -18.80 -20.13
C TYR A 351 -14.07 -17.85 -20.16
N LYS A 352 -15.12 -18.13 -19.38
CA LYS A 352 -16.40 -17.42 -19.49
C LYS A 352 -16.60 -16.37 -18.41
N THR A 353 -16.77 -16.80 -17.17
CA THR A 353 -17.21 -15.93 -16.06
C THR A 353 -16.19 -15.86 -14.93
N GLY A 354 -15.20 -16.75 -14.92
CA GLY A 354 -14.27 -16.93 -13.80
C GLY A 354 -14.88 -17.64 -12.58
N PHE A 355 -16.15 -18.09 -12.66
CA PHE A 355 -16.86 -18.76 -11.57
C PHE A 355 -17.60 -19.99 -12.07
N LEU A 356 -17.53 -21.08 -11.30
CA LEU A 356 -18.42 -22.23 -11.43
C LEU A 356 -19.65 -21.98 -10.56
N LEU A 357 -20.82 -21.93 -11.19
CA LEU A 357 -22.09 -21.63 -10.55
C LEU A 357 -23.09 -22.72 -10.90
N TYR A 358 -23.61 -23.43 -9.90
CA TYR A 358 -24.61 -24.47 -10.09
C TYR A 358 -25.62 -24.50 -8.95
N THR A 359 -26.87 -24.74 -9.31
CA THR A 359 -27.96 -24.93 -8.35
C THR A 359 -27.91 -26.36 -7.82
N GLN A 360 -28.19 -26.51 -6.52
CA GLN A 360 -28.62 -27.80 -6.01
C GLN A 360 -30.06 -27.97 -6.47
N ASP A 361 -30.28 -28.76 -7.52
CA ASP A 361 -31.62 -29.22 -7.86
C ASP A 361 -31.98 -30.36 -6.89
N ASP A 362 -33.20 -30.33 -6.36
CA ASP A 362 -33.77 -31.37 -5.47
C ASP A 362 -33.88 -32.73 -6.17
#